data_AF-A0A7S2FBW0-F1
#
_entry.id   AF-A0A7S2FBW0-F1
#
_cell.length_a   1.000
_cell.length_b   1.000
_cell.length_c   1.000
_cell.angle_alpha   90.00
_cell.angle_beta   90.00
_cell.angle_gamma   90.00
#
_symmetry.space_group_name_H-M   'P 1'
#
loop_
_entity.id
_entity.type
_entity.pdbx_description
1 polymer ?
#
loop_
_entity_poly.entity_id
_entity_poly.type
_entity_poly.pdbx_seq_one_letter_code
_entity_poly.pdbx_strand_id
1 'polypeptide(L)'
;RLFPTPQGDIMLGPSSAAHGNNWKLQVPVRWSVLHINWEPQGAHPLQYSFCEPAQVALSRSYALTGSWDGWTSTTELEKIEAEGTTYASTIAVPAGQEVEFQVVCNGDWRQRMYPSPTGDKVLGPNQDGHGKNWKLAAPPRPALVHVRWDPTGRRTIQCRFDYDSVGSAVEGARVRWNITT
;
A
#
# COMPACT_ATOMS: atom_id res chain seq x y z
N ARG A 1 6.27 30.48 -7.57
CA ARG A 1 7.27 29.56 -6.96
C ARG A 1 7.43 29.99 -5.51
N LEU A 2 7.41 29.02 -4.59
CA LEU A 2 7.18 29.19 -3.15
C LEU A 2 8.46 28.88 -2.37
N PHE A 3 8.81 29.65 -1.33
CA PHE A 3 9.98 29.41 -0.47
C PHE A 3 9.61 29.48 1.02
N PRO A 4 10.28 28.70 1.89
CA PRO A 4 9.97 28.67 3.31
C PRO A 4 10.57 29.88 4.02
N THR A 5 9.81 30.54 4.89
CA THR A 5 10.34 31.57 5.80
C THR A 5 11.10 30.90 6.96
N PRO A 6 11.92 31.66 7.72
CA PRO A 6 12.54 31.18 8.95
C PRO A 6 11.53 30.62 9.98
N GLN A 7 10.27 31.03 9.89
CA GLN A 7 9.15 30.61 10.73
C GLN A 7 8.42 29.35 10.18
N GLY A 8 8.81 28.86 9.00
CA GLY A 8 8.22 27.69 8.36
C GLY A 8 7.00 27.98 7.47
N ASP A 9 6.61 29.25 7.33
CA ASP A 9 5.51 29.66 6.45
C ASP A 9 5.94 29.61 4.98
N ILE A 10 4.99 29.34 4.09
CA ILE A 10 5.25 29.35 2.65
C ILE A 10 4.94 30.73 2.08
N MET A 11 5.97 31.43 1.60
CA MET A 11 5.83 32.75 0.95
C MET A 11 5.88 32.64 -0.59
N LEU A 12 5.07 33.44 -1.28
CA LEU A 12 4.94 33.46 -2.74
C LEU A 12 6.00 34.36 -3.42
N GLY A 13 6.68 33.82 -4.45
CA GLY A 13 7.31 34.60 -5.54
C GLY A 13 8.84 34.56 -5.61
N PRO A 14 9.45 34.75 -6.80
CA PRO A 14 10.90 34.89 -6.93
C PRO A 14 11.30 36.28 -6.43
N SER A 15 11.83 36.35 -5.21
CA SER A 15 12.48 37.55 -4.70
C SER A 15 13.91 37.23 -4.30
N SER A 16 14.75 38.25 -4.24
CA SER A 16 16.10 38.14 -3.67
C SER A 16 16.10 37.56 -2.24
N ALA A 17 14.96 37.60 -1.55
CA ALA A 17 14.77 36.99 -0.24
C ALA A 17 14.75 35.45 -0.26
N ALA A 18 14.68 34.79 -1.42
CA ALA A 18 14.81 33.33 -1.51
C ALA A 18 16.26 32.84 -1.35
N HIS A 19 17.25 33.73 -1.58
CA HIS A 19 18.66 33.38 -1.45
C HIS A 19 18.99 33.04 0.00
N GLY A 20 19.44 31.80 0.24
CA GLY A 20 19.75 31.29 1.58
C GLY A 20 18.59 30.58 2.30
N ASN A 21 17.35 30.68 1.79
CA ASN A 21 16.17 30.03 2.35
C ASN A 21 15.90 28.68 1.68
N ASN A 22 16.61 27.64 2.15
CA ASN A 22 16.47 26.27 1.66
C ASN A 22 15.54 25.46 2.55
N TRP A 23 14.73 24.59 1.94
CA TRP A 23 14.05 23.51 2.66
C TRP A 23 15.11 22.57 3.23
N LYS A 24 15.04 22.31 4.54
CA LYS A 24 15.90 21.35 5.22
C LYS A 24 15.04 20.20 5.72
N LEU A 25 15.46 18.99 5.40
CA LEU A 25 14.80 17.76 5.84
C LEU A 25 15.78 16.96 6.68
N GLN A 26 15.31 16.41 7.79
CA GLN A 26 16.05 15.36 8.49
C GLN A 26 15.98 14.10 7.63
N VAL A 27 17.13 13.68 7.11
CA VAL A 27 17.23 12.48 6.27
C VAL A 27 17.34 11.24 7.16
N PRO A 28 16.74 10.12 6.76
CA PRO A 28 16.93 8.85 7.45
C PRO A 28 18.38 8.38 7.34
N VAL A 29 18.83 7.61 8.34
CA VAL A 29 20.18 7.02 8.37
C VAL A 29 20.39 6.00 7.24
N ARG A 30 19.31 5.36 6.79
CA ARG A 30 19.35 4.39 5.69
C ARG A 30 19.11 5.04 4.34
N TRP A 31 19.76 4.51 3.30
CA TRP A 31 19.55 4.96 1.92
C TRP A 31 18.06 4.85 1.55
N SER A 32 17.49 5.97 1.13
CA SER A 32 16.06 6.12 0.87
C SER A 32 15.84 7.08 -0.30
N VAL A 33 14.74 6.89 -1.03
CA VAL A 33 14.29 7.80 -2.07
C VAL A 33 13.41 8.88 -1.43
N LEU A 34 13.75 10.14 -1.66
CA LEU A 34 12.90 11.28 -1.28
C LEU A 34 11.84 11.51 -2.36
N HIS A 35 10.59 11.16 -2.04
CA HIS A 35 9.45 11.54 -2.85
C HIS A 35 8.94 12.90 -2.41
N ILE A 36 8.82 13.83 -3.36
CA ILE A 36 8.25 15.17 -3.14
C ILE A 36 6.99 15.27 -4.00
N ASN A 37 5.87 15.62 -3.38
CA ASN A 37 4.64 15.96 -4.06
C ASN A 37 4.30 17.43 -3.76
N TRP A 38 4.07 18.21 -4.81
CA TRP A 38 3.76 19.62 -4.68
C TRP A 38 2.55 19.96 -5.54
N GLU A 39 1.51 20.49 -4.90
CA GLU A 39 0.32 21.01 -5.57
C GLU A 39 0.37 22.54 -5.55
N PRO A 40 0.68 23.21 -6.68
CA PRO A 40 0.95 24.65 -6.70
C PRO A 40 -0.24 25.54 -6.33
N GLN A 41 -1.46 25.02 -6.42
CA GLN A 41 -2.71 25.76 -6.20
C GLN A 41 -3.55 25.17 -5.04
N GLY A 42 -3.07 24.11 -4.40
CA GLY A 42 -3.77 23.42 -3.32
C GLY A 42 -3.60 24.14 -1.98
N ALA A 43 -4.55 23.92 -1.06
CA ALA A 43 -4.44 24.37 0.33
C ALA A 43 -3.35 23.61 1.13
N HIS A 44 -2.75 22.58 0.53
CA HIS A 44 -1.74 21.75 1.18
C HIS A 44 -0.32 22.16 0.76
N PRO A 45 0.54 22.54 1.72
CA PRO A 45 1.94 22.83 1.46
C PRO A 45 2.69 21.60 0.90
N LEU A 46 3.86 21.83 0.29
CA LEU A 46 4.77 20.80 -0.24
C LEU A 46 4.83 19.58 0.70
N GLN A 47 4.46 18.41 0.18
CA GLN A 47 4.48 17.14 0.91
C GLN A 47 5.72 16.34 0.53
N TYR A 48 6.32 15.65 1.49
CA TYR A 48 7.44 14.77 1.23
C TYR A 48 7.34 13.46 2.01
N SER A 49 7.99 12.41 1.50
CA SER A 49 8.11 11.12 2.16
C SER A 49 9.42 10.44 1.76
N PHE A 50 10.05 9.74 2.69
CA PHE A 50 11.14 8.83 2.39
C PHE A 50 10.59 7.43 2.16
N CYS A 51 10.88 6.85 0.99
CA CYS A 51 10.47 5.52 0.61
C CYS A 51 11.69 4.67 0.27
N GLU A 52 11.57 3.35 0.33
CA GLU A 52 12.61 2.50 -0.23
C GLU A 52 12.65 2.62 -1.77
N PRO A 53 13.79 2.30 -2.41
CA PRO A 53 13.87 2.30 -3.86
C PRO A 53 12.90 1.30 -4.50
N ALA A 54 12.28 1.69 -5.62
CA ALA A 54 11.35 0.82 -6.35
C ALA A 54 11.97 -0.52 -6.73
N GLN A 55 13.26 -0.55 -7.10
CA GLN A 55 13.97 -1.80 -7.40
C GLN A 55 13.99 -2.77 -6.21
N VAL A 56 14.15 -2.26 -4.98
CA VAL A 56 14.14 -3.08 -3.76
C VAL A 56 12.71 -3.56 -3.46
N ALA A 57 11.71 -2.70 -3.64
CA ALA A 57 10.31 -3.08 -3.52
C ALA A 57 9.92 -4.17 -4.52
N LEU A 58 10.32 -4.03 -5.78
CA LEU A 58 9.95 -4.94 -6.86
C LEU A 58 10.76 -6.25 -6.87
N SER A 59 11.82 -6.38 -6.07
CA SER A 59 12.58 -7.63 -5.94
C SER A 59 12.01 -8.58 -4.88
N ARG A 60 10.90 -8.24 -4.22
CA ARG A 60 10.27 -9.07 -3.18
C ARG A 60 9.11 -9.88 -3.73
N SER A 61 8.82 -11.00 -3.08
CA SER A 61 7.50 -11.63 -3.18
C SER A 61 6.55 -11.05 -2.13
N TYR A 62 5.26 -11.06 -2.44
CA TYR A 62 4.20 -10.56 -1.58
C TYR A 62 3.12 -11.61 -1.42
N ALA A 63 2.57 -11.74 -0.21
CA ALA A 63 1.45 -12.62 0.07
C ALA A 63 0.48 -11.96 1.05
N LEU A 64 -0.79 -12.30 0.98
CA LEU A 64 -1.82 -11.90 1.92
C LEU A 64 -1.91 -12.91 3.05
N THR A 65 -2.18 -12.44 4.26
CA THR A 65 -2.64 -13.25 5.39
C THR A 65 -3.78 -12.53 6.07
N GLY A 66 -4.77 -13.24 6.59
CA GLY A 66 -5.94 -12.58 7.15
C GLY A 66 -6.91 -13.50 7.87
N SER A 67 -8.03 -12.91 8.28
CA SER A 67 -9.01 -13.54 9.15
C SER A 67 -9.78 -14.69 8.49
N TRP A 68 -9.83 -14.76 7.15
CA TRP A 68 -10.63 -15.74 6.40
C TRP A 68 -10.22 -17.20 6.63
N ASP A 69 -8.97 -17.46 7.03
CA ASP A 69 -8.47 -18.78 7.39
C ASP A 69 -7.96 -18.85 8.84
N GLY A 70 -8.31 -17.86 9.66
CA GLY A 70 -7.83 -17.76 11.03
C GLY A 70 -6.34 -17.42 11.13
N TRP A 71 -5.76 -16.73 10.14
CA TRP A 71 -4.33 -16.36 10.10
C TRP A 71 -3.40 -17.58 10.05
N THR A 72 -3.84 -18.66 9.42
CA THR A 72 -3.09 -19.93 9.41
C THR A 72 -2.24 -20.11 8.17
N SER A 73 -2.59 -19.43 7.06
CA SER A 73 -1.85 -19.53 5.81
C SER A 73 -1.63 -18.17 5.15
N THR A 74 -0.94 -18.20 4.01
CA THR A 74 -0.69 -17.03 3.18
C THR A 74 -1.12 -17.30 1.74
N THR A 75 -1.77 -16.33 1.10
CA THR A 75 -2.14 -16.37 -0.32
C THR A 75 -1.20 -15.49 -1.13
N GLU A 76 -0.46 -16.05 -2.08
CA GLU A 76 0.49 -15.28 -2.90
C GLU A 76 -0.21 -14.20 -3.74
N LEU A 77 0.47 -13.06 -3.89
CA LEU A 77 0.10 -11.98 -4.81
C LEU A 77 0.95 -12.14 -6.07
N GLU A 78 0.29 -12.29 -7.21
CA GLU A 78 0.94 -12.42 -8.51
C GLU A 78 1.20 -11.04 -9.11
N LYS A 79 2.38 -10.86 -9.71
CA LYS A 79 2.70 -9.62 -10.40
C LYS A 79 1.88 -9.49 -11.68
N ILE A 80 1.25 -8.34 -11.88
CA ILE A 80 0.52 -8.03 -13.11
C ILE A 80 1.52 -7.42 -14.10
N GLU A 81 2.07 -8.23 -15.00
CA GLU A 81 3.12 -7.80 -15.93
C GLU A 81 2.72 -6.57 -16.78
N ALA A 82 1.45 -6.49 -17.20
CA ALA A 82 0.93 -5.37 -17.98
C ALA A 82 0.92 -4.03 -17.23
N GLU A 83 0.99 -4.05 -15.89
CA GLU A 83 0.91 -2.85 -15.05
C GLU A 83 2.24 -2.48 -14.39
N GLY A 84 3.29 -3.25 -14.64
CA GLY A 84 4.68 -2.95 -14.24
C GLY A 84 4.99 -3.11 -12.75
N THR A 85 4.22 -2.46 -11.87
CA THR A 85 4.47 -2.39 -10.42
C THR A 85 3.40 -3.07 -9.58
N THR A 86 2.22 -3.35 -10.15
CA THR A 86 1.08 -3.89 -9.41
C THR A 86 1.19 -5.40 -9.23
N TYR A 87 0.79 -5.86 -8.04
CA TYR A 87 0.52 -7.27 -7.72
C TYR A 87 -0.95 -7.45 -7.38
N ALA A 88 -1.52 -8.62 -7.65
CA ALA A 88 -2.90 -8.92 -7.32
C ALA A 88 -3.13 -10.36 -6.87
N SER A 89 -4.22 -10.54 -6.12
CA SER A 89 -4.74 -11.85 -5.74
C SER A 89 -6.24 -11.73 -5.48
N THR A 90 -6.90 -12.88 -5.46
CA THR A 90 -8.33 -12.97 -5.17
C THR A 90 -8.53 -13.98 -4.05
N ILE A 91 -9.23 -13.56 -2.99
CA ILE A 91 -9.51 -14.39 -1.82
C ILE A 91 -11.02 -14.57 -1.64
N ALA A 92 -11.45 -15.75 -1.21
CA ALA A 92 -12.83 -15.97 -0.80
C ALA A 92 -13.00 -15.58 0.68
N VAL A 93 -14.09 -14.87 1.00
CA VAL A 93 -14.38 -14.41 2.36
C VAL A 93 -15.82 -14.74 2.77
N PRO A 94 -16.05 -15.06 4.05
CA PRO A 94 -17.40 -15.34 4.56
C PRO A 94 -18.25 -14.07 4.67
N ALA A 95 -19.57 -14.25 4.69
CA ALA A 95 -20.51 -13.16 4.95
C ALA A 95 -20.51 -12.75 6.43
N GLY A 96 -20.90 -11.51 6.71
CA GLY A 96 -21.29 -11.05 8.05
C GLY A 96 -20.13 -10.88 9.04
N GLN A 97 -18.89 -11.03 8.59
CA GLN A 97 -17.69 -10.82 9.41
C GLN A 97 -16.77 -9.80 8.77
N GLU A 98 -16.19 -8.91 9.59
CA GLU A 98 -15.15 -8.00 9.15
C GLU A 98 -13.95 -8.80 8.62
N VAL A 99 -13.40 -8.37 7.49
CA VAL A 99 -12.21 -9.00 6.92
C VAL A 99 -11.00 -8.21 7.38
N GLU A 100 -10.11 -8.87 8.13
CA GLU A 100 -8.85 -8.31 8.58
C GLU A 100 -7.69 -8.95 7.84
N PHE A 101 -6.68 -8.17 7.43
CA PHE A 101 -5.53 -8.73 6.73
C PHE A 101 -4.27 -7.86 6.76
N GLN A 102 -3.16 -8.47 6.35
CA GLN A 102 -1.85 -7.84 6.15
C GLN A 102 -1.19 -8.38 4.87
N VAL A 103 -0.15 -7.68 4.40
CA VAL A 103 0.71 -8.16 3.32
C VAL A 103 2.05 -8.58 3.93
N VAL A 104 2.43 -9.82 3.73
CA VAL A 104 3.70 -10.42 4.14
C VAL A 104 4.68 -10.35 2.99
N CYS A 105 5.91 -9.93 3.26
CA CYS A 105 6.99 -9.90 2.28
C CYS A 105 7.88 -11.13 2.42
N ASN A 106 8.28 -11.73 1.28
CA ASN A 106 9.26 -12.83 1.23
C ASN A 106 8.92 -14.04 2.12
N GLY A 107 7.63 -14.27 2.41
CA GLY A 107 7.19 -15.32 3.34
C GLY A 107 7.59 -15.11 4.80
N ASP A 108 8.16 -13.96 5.17
CA ASP A 108 8.63 -13.67 6.52
C ASP A 108 7.59 -12.85 7.30
N TRP A 109 6.99 -13.47 8.32
CA TRP A 109 6.03 -12.84 9.22
C TRP A 109 6.63 -11.69 10.06
N ARG A 110 7.93 -11.45 10.01
CA ARG A 110 8.57 -10.24 10.58
C ARG A 110 8.68 -9.09 9.59
N GLN A 111 8.31 -9.31 8.33
CA GLN A 111 8.33 -8.33 7.26
C GLN A 111 6.92 -8.11 6.74
N ARG A 112 6.11 -7.37 7.50
CA ARG A 112 4.72 -7.07 7.13
C ARG A 112 4.56 -5.62 6.72
N MET A 113 3.71 -5.41 5.73
CA MET A 113 3.12 -4.11 5.45
C MET A 113 1.79 -4.00 6.18
N TYR A 114 1.50 -2.81 6.69
CA TYR A 114 0.32 -2.53 7.51
C TYR A 114 -0.10 -1.05 7.41
N PRO A 115 -1.36 -0.68 7.70
CA PRO A 115 -1.77 0.72 7.68
C PRO A 115 -1.13 1.51 8.83
N SER A 116 -0.92 2.81 8.63
CA SER A 116 -0.71 3.75 9.73
C SER A 116 -1.93 3.78 10.66
N PRO A 117 -1.79 4.23 11.92
CA PRO A 117 -2.93 4.36 12.83
C PRO A 117 -4.08 5.23 12.27
N THR A 118 -3.74 6.19 11.42
CA THR A 118 -4.68 7.08 10.71
C THR A 118 -5.21 6.51 9.40
N GLY A 119 -4.66 5.39 8.91
CA GLY A 119 -5.08 4.73 7.66
C GLY A 119 -4.64 5.45 6.37
N ASP A 120 -3.90 6.56 6.47
CA ASP A 120 -3.50 7.40 5.33
C ASP A 120 -2.21 6.94 4.63
N LYS A 121 -1.46 6.00 5.24
CA LYS A 121 -0.15 5.54 4.75
C LYS A 121 0.01 4.05 4.96
N VAL A 122 0.87 3.44 4.15
CA VAL A 122 1.34 2.06 4.36
C VAL A 122 2.72 2.07 4.99
N LEU A 123 2.83 1.42 6.15
CA LEU A 123 4.05 1.25 6.92
C LEU A 123 4.67 -0.13 6.67
N GLY A 124 5.90 -0.33 7.14
CA GLY A 124 6.67 -1.55 6.92
C GLY A 124 7.61 -1.48 5.71
N PRO A 125 8.20 -2.62 5.27
CA PRO A 125 8.09 -3.92 5.92
C PRO A 125 8.89 -3.94 7.22
N ASN A 126 8.26 -4.30 8.33
CA ASN A 126 8.93 -4.51 9.63
C ASN A 126 8.08 -5.39 10.57
N GLN A 127 8.63 -5.67 11.76
CA GLN A 127 8.01 -6.55 12.76
C GLN A 127 6.96 -5.85 13.64
N ASP A 128 6.88 -4.51 13.59
CA ASP A 128 5.99 -3.70 14.44
C ASP A 128 4.54 -3.70 13.93
N GLY A 129 4.28 -4.40 12.82
CA GLY A 129 2.97 -4.52 12.20
C GLY A 129 2.02 -5.47 12.93
N HIS A 130 2.47 -6.28 13.89
CA HIS A 130 1.58 -7.24 14.55
C HIS A 130 0.32 -6.57 15.14
N GLY A 131 -0.87 -7.10 14.78
CA GLY A 131 -2.17 -6.56 15.19
C GLY A 131 -2.61 -5.27 14.48
N LYS A 132 -1.81 -4.72 13.57
CA LYS A 132 -2.14 -3.54 12.76
C LYS A 132 -2.64 -3.99 11.40
N ASN A 133 -3.94 -4.23 11.29
CA ASN A 133 -4.54 -4.86 10.13
C ASN A 133 -5.32 -3.85 9.30
N TRP A 134 -5.34 -4.04 7.98
CA TRP A 134 -6.42 -3.44 7.19
C TRP A 134 -7.72 -4.14 7.53
N LYS A 135 -8.80 -3.36 7.58
CA LYS A 135 -10.14 -3.82 7.91
C LYS A 135 -11.08 -3.47 6.77
N LEU A 136 -11.75 -4.47 6.22
CA LEU A 136 -12.84 -4.28 5.26
C LEU A 136 -14.15 -4.60 5.95
N ALA A 137 -15.15 -3.74 5.77
CA ALA A 137 -16.49 -3.94 6.29
C ALA A 137 -17.02 -5.32 5.90
N ALA A 138 -17.82 -5.91 6.80
CA ALA A 138 -18.39 -7.22 6.61
C ALA A 138 -19.23 -7.28 5.32
N PRO A 139 -18.93 -8.19 4.37
CA PRO A 139 -19.74 -8.33 3.19
C PRO A 139 -21.10 -8.95 3.58
N PRO A 140 -22.23 -8.51 2.98
CA PRO A 140 -23.57 -9.00 3.33
C PRO A 140 -23.83 -10.45 2.91
N ARG A 141 -23.01 -10.97 1.98
CA ARG A 141 -23.05 -12.34 1.47
C ARG A 141 -21.62 -12.81 1.20
N PRO A 142 -21.35 -14.13 1.06
CA PRO A 142 -20.03 -14.60 0.69
C PRO A 142 -19.57 -13.89 -0.58
N ALA A 143 -18.27 -13.58 -0.65
CA ALA A 143 -17.72 -12.76 -1.72
C ALA A 143 -16.29 -13.21 -2.06
N LEU A 144 -15.84 -12.84 -3.26
CA LEU A 144 -14.43 -12.74 -3.58
C LEU A 144 -13.97 -11.32 -3.29
N VAL A 145 -12.77 -11.16 -2.71
CA VAL A 145 -12.10 -9.87 -2.59
C VAL A 145 -10.94 -9.87 -3.57
N HIS A 146 -11.00 -8.97 -4.54
CA HIS A 146 -9.86 -8.65 -5.39
C HIS A 146 -8.98 -7.64 -4.68
N VAL A 147 -7.75 -8.04 -4.40
CA VAL A 147 -6.75 -7.18 -3.77
C VAL A 147 -5.71 -6.80 -4.82
N ARG A 148 -5.40 -5.51 -4.89
CA ARG A 148 -4.35 -4.94 -5.73
C ARG A 148 -3.38 -4.18 -4.86
N TRP A 149 -2.09 -4.43 -5.06
CA TRP A 149 -1.00 -3.94 -4.23
C TRP A 149 0.09 -3.34 -5.10
N ASP A 150 0.40 -2.05 -4.89
CA ASP A 150 1.60 -1.42 -5.45
C ASP A 150 2.59 -1.14 -4.30
N PRO A 151 3.76 -1.80 -4.27
CA PRO A 151 4.76 -1.61 -3.21
C PRO A 151 5.67 -0.39 -3.42
N THR A 152 5.50 0.35 -4.51
CA THR A 152 6.38 1.45 -4.90
C THR A 152 5.82 2.82 -4.52
N GLY A 153 6.67 3.85 -4.52
CA GLY A 153 6.26 5.22 -4.23
C GLY A 153 5.54 5.36 -2.88
N ARG A 154 4.31 5.89 -2.89
CA ARG A 154 3.48 6.05 -1.69
C ARG A 154 2.92 4.73 -1.14
N ARG A 155 3.02 3.66 -1.92
CA ARG A 155 2.39 2.36 -1.71
C ARG A 155 0.87 2.46 -1.66
N THR A 156 0.20 1.60 -2.41
CA THR A 156 -1.26 1.62 -2.44
C THR A 156 -1.79 0.21 -2.32
N ILE A 157 -2.90 0.08 -1.60
CA ILE A 157 -3.67 -1.14 -1.56
C ILE A 157 -5.12 -0.81 -1.91
N GLN A 158 -5.68 -1.56 -2.83
CA GLN A 158 -7.04 -1.40 -3.29
C GLN A 158 -7.75 -2.74 -3.13
N CYS A 159 -8.95 -2.71 -2.56
CA CYS A 159 -9.77 -3.88 -2.33
C CYS A 159 -11.13 -3.65 -2.95
N ARG A 160 -11.65 -4.66 -3.65
CA ARG A 160 -13.00 -4.64 -4.23
C ARG A 160 -13.67 -5.99 -4.00
N PHE A 161 -14.89 -5.96 -3.49
CA PHE A 161 -15.75 -7.13 -3.43
C PHE A 161 -16.34 -7.43 -4.80
N ASP A 162 -16.28 -8.70 -5.18
CA ASP A 162 -17.09 -9.30 -6.23
C ASP A 162 -17.96 -10.38 -5.60
N TYR A 163 -19.26 -10.26 -5.80
CA TYR A 163 -20.24 -11.14 -5.18
C TYR A 163 -20.84 -12.14 -6.16
N ASP A 164 -20.62 -11.99 -7.47
CA ASP A 164 -21.34 -12.76 -8.50
C ASP A 164 -20.58 -14.04 -8.88
N SER A 165 -19.30 -14.11 -8.52
CA SER A 165 -18.39 -15.23 -8.87
C SER A 165 -18.30 -16.34 -7.83
N VAL A 166 -18.99 -16.23 -6.69
CA VAL A 166 -18.81 -17.18 -5.57
C VAL A 166 -19.39 -18.56 -5.87
N GLY A 167 -20.45 -18.65 -6.67
CA GLY A 167 -21.09 -19.93 -7.02
C GLY A 167 -20.23 -20.89 -7.87
N SER A 168 -19.14 -20.39 -8.48
CA SER A 168 -18.22 -21.18 -9.33
C SER A 168 -16.92 -21.58 -8.60
N ALA A 169 -16.51 -20.82 -7.57
CA ALA A 169 -15.20 -20.98 -6.94
C ALA A 169 -15.17 -22.01 -5.79
N VAL A 170 -16.32 -22.42 -5.24
CA VAL A 170 -16.37 -23.29 -4.04
C VAL A 170 -16.16 -24.78 -4.36
N GLU A 171 -16.25 -25.20 -5.63
CA GLU A 171 -16.15 -26.61 -6.02
C GLU A 171 -14.80 -27.01 -6.63
N GLY A 172 -13.86 -26.06 -6.78
CA GLY A 172 -12.57 -26.32 -7.43
C GLY A 172 -11.46 -25.47 -6.84
N ALA A 173 -10.88 -25.91 -5.73
CA ALA A 173 -9.65 -25.36 -5.17
C ALA A 173 -8.47 -25.54 -6.16
N ARG A 174 -8.38 -24.63 -7.13
CA ARG A 174 -7.23 -24.21 -7.95
C ARG A 174 -7.81 -23.41 -9.13
N VAL A 175 -8.06 -22.12 -8.90
CA VAL A 175 -8.41 -21.21 -9.99
C VAL A 175 -7.21 -21.14 -10.93
N ARG A 176 -7.32 -21.82 -12.08
CA ARG A 176 -6.43 -21.63 -13.22
C ARG A 176 -6.91 -20.37 -13.95
N TRP A 177 -6.00 -19.42 -14.13
CA TRP A 177 -6.23 -18.25 -14.96
C TRP A 177 -6.32 -18.66 -16.43
N ASN A 178 -7.46 -18.38 -17.07
CA ASN A 178 -7.50 -18.24 -18.53
C ASN A 178 -7.36 -16.74 -18.83
N ILE A 179 -6.16 -16.36 -19.29
CA ILE A 179 -5.92 -15.08 -19.92
C ILE A 179 -6.42 -15.24 -21.35
N THR A 180 -7.50 -14.54 -21.72
CA THR A 180 -7.88 -14.43 -23.13
C THR A 180 -6.95 -13.40 -23.78
N THR A 181 -6.22 -13.85 -24.80
CA THR A 181 -5.31 -13.08 -25.65
C THR A 181 -6.01 -11.96 -26.42
#